data_AF-A0A101XMT5-F1
#
_entry.id   AF-A0A101XMT5-F1
#
_cell.length_a   1.000
_cell.length_b   1.000
_cell.length_c   1.000
_cell.angle_alpha   90.00
_cell.angle_beta   90.00
_cell.angle_gamma   90.00
#
_symmetry.space_group_name_H-M   'P 1'
#
loop_
_entity.id
_entity.type
_entity.pdbx_description
1 polymer ?
#
loop_
_entity_poly.entity_id
_entity_poly.type
_entity_poly.pdbx_seq_one_letter_code
_entity_poly.pdbx_strand_id
1 'polypeptide(L)'
;MHLNISEVLNTVDNRGRWTVTELEKAVRVIARKIGSWFVDAWDAANYLHVWGFHEAKLEPDDIRIRLPHIERMVLEAQKLVKG
;
A
#
# COMPACT_ATOMS: atom_id res chain seq x y z
N MET A 1 14.78 -5.93 9.67
CA MET A 1 13.45 -6.20 10.27
C MET A 1 12.71 -7.20 9.38
N HIS A 2 12.06 -8.24 9.93
CA HIS A 2 11.30 -9.20 9.12
C HIS A 2 9.80 -8.90 9.10
N LEU A 3 9.26 -8.60 7.93
CA LEU A 3 7.84 -8.28 7.72
C LEU A 3 6.93 -9.52 7.73
N ASN A 4 7.49 -10.74 7.66
CA ASN A 4 6.76 -12.01 7.67
C ASN A 4 5.65 -12.10 6.60
N ILE A 5 5.94 -11.63 5.38
CA ILE A 5 5.01 -11.69 4.23
C ILE A 5 5.14 -12.96 3.38
N SER A 6 5.88 -13.98 3.83
CA SER A 6 6.23 -15.16 3.03
C SER A 6 5.02 -15.94 2.51
N GLU A 7 3.92 -16.02 3.27
CA GLU A 7 2.68 -16.66 2.81
C GLU A 7 2.08 -15.93 1.59
N VAL A 8 2.12 -14.58 1.62
CA VAL A 8 1.66 -13.75 0.51
C VAL A 8 2.59 -13.94 -0.69
N LEU A 9 3.91 -13.92 -0.48
CA LEU A 9 4.90 -14.12 -1.53
C LEU A 9 4.75 -15.48 -2.22
N ASN A 10 4.62 -16.57 -1.45
CA ASN A 10 4.40 -17.90 -2.02
C ASN A 10 3.15 -17.95 -2.93
N THR A 11 2.08 -17.27 -2.52
CA THR A 11 0.85 -17.18 -3.31
C THR A 11 1.05 -16.40 -4.60
N VAL A 12 1.81 -15.30 -4.55
CA VAL A 12 2.15 -14.47 -5.70
C VAL A 12 3.05 -15.22 -6.66
N ASP A 13 4.10 -15.88 -6.15
CA ASP A 13 5.09 -16.61 -6.94
C ASP A 13 4.44 -17.75 -7.71
N ASN A 14 3.58 -18.53 -7.06
CA ASN A 14 2.81 -19.60 -7.73
C ASN A 14 1.90 -19.08 -8.84
N ARG A 15 1.41 -17.85 -8.72
CA ARG A 15 0.53 -17.21 -9.71
C ARG A 15 1.30 -16.44 -10.79
N GLY A 16 2.55 -16.08 -10.51
CA GLY A 16 3.37 -15.19 -11.34
C GLY A 16 2.91 -13.73 -11.37
N ARG A 17 1.96 -13.31 -10.52
CA ARG A 17 1.50 -11.91 -10.44
C ARG A 17 0.82 -11.59 -9.11
N TRP A 18 0.89 -10.32 -8.73
CA TRP A 18 0.11 -9.75 -7.64
C TRP A 18 -1.35 -9.50 -8.05
N THR A 19 -2.28 -9.62 -7.11
CA THR A 19 -3.62 -9.05 -7.23
C THR A 19 -3.93 -8.16 -6.04
N VAL A 20 -4.99 -7.36 -6.14
CA VAL A 20 -5.46 -6.51 -5.04
C VAL A 20 -5.67 -7.33 -3.77
N THR A 21 -6.19 -8.57 -3.87
CA THR A 21 -6.36 -9.45 -2.70
C THR A 21 -5.05 -9.74 -1.96
N GLU A 22 -3.95 -9.96 -2.69
CA GLU A 22 -2.63 -10.16 -2.07
C GLU A 22 -2.05 -8.87 -1.52
N LEU A 23 -2.27 -7.74 -2.20
CA LEU A 23 -1.86 -6.42 -1.70
C LEU A 23 -2.56 -6.09 -0.38
N GLU A 24 -3.87 -6.30 -0.29
CA GLU A 24 -4.65 -6.16 0.95
C GLU A 24 -4.13 -7.06 2.08
N LYS A 25 -3.77 -8.31 1.76
CA LYS A 25 -3.14 -9.21 2.73
C LYS A 25 -1.79 -8.69 3.21
N ALA A 26 -0.94 -8.23 2.28
CA ALA A 26 0.38 -7.68 2.60
C ALA A 26 0.25 -6.44 3.50
N VAL A 27 -0.67 -5.52 3.17
CA VAL A 27 -0.97 -4.32 3.96
C VAL A 27 -1.34 -4.68 5.39
N ARG A 28 -2.24 -5.66 5.60
CA ARG A 28 -2.59 -6.12 6.95
C ARG A 28 -1.42 -6.72 7.72
N VAL A 29 -0.53 -7.45 7.05
CA VAL A 29 0.65 -8.04 7.69
C VAL A 29 1.66 -6.96 8.07
N ILE A 30 1.94 -6.03 7.16
CA ILE A 30 2.90 -4.93 7.37
C ILE A 30 2.38 -3.97 8.46
N ALA A 31 1.11 -3.57 8.40
CA ALA A 31 0.51 -2.67 9.39
C ALA A 31 0.57 -3.23 10.81
N ARG A 32 0.46 -4.55 11.00
CA ARG A 32 0.66 -5.20 12.30
C ARG A 32 2.08 -5.04 12.86
N LYS A 33 3.07 -4.75 12.00
CA LYS A 33 4.46 -4.55 12.39
C LYS A 33 4.83 -3.10 12.58
N ILE A 34 4.38 -2.22 11.68
CA ILE A 34 4.84 -0.82 11.64
C ILE A 34 3.77 0.19 12.02
N GLY A 35 2.53 -0.26 12.26
CA GLY A 35 1.41 0.55 12.72
C GLY A 35 0.28 0.69 11.70
N SER A 36 -0.92 1.02 12.20
CA SER A 36 -2.15 1.18 11.41
C SER A 36 -2.06 2.27 10.34
N TRP A 37 -1.16 3.25 10.52
CA TRP A 37 -0.93 4.32 9.54
C TRP A 37 -0.61 3.78 8.14
N PHE A 38 -0.06 2.56 8.03
CA PHE A 38 0.21 1.92 6.74
C PHE A 38 -1.07 1.48 6.02
N VAL A 39 -2.12 1.10 6.77
CA VAL A 39 -3.47 0.87 6.21
C VAL A 39 -4.03 2.18 5.70
N ASP A 40 -3.99 3.24 6.50
CA ASP A 40 -4.51 4.55 6.11
C ASP A 40 -3.84 5.07 4.83
N ALA A 41 -2.53 4.87 4.69
CA ALA A 41 -1.78 5.23 3.49
C ALA A 41 -2.15 4.38 2.27
N TRP A 42 -2.36 3.08 2.45
CA TRP A 42 -2.82 2.20 1.38
C TRP A 42 -4.25 2.55 0.94
N ASP A 43 -5.16 2.80 1.88
CA ASP A 43 -6.54 3.20 1.60
C ASP A 43 -6.58 4.53 0.85
N ALA A 44 -5.75 5.49 1.24
CA ALA A 44 -5.56 6.74 0.52
C ALA A 44 -5.07 6.49 -0.92
N ALA A 45 -4.08 5.61 -1.12
CA ALA A 45 -3.57 5.25 -2.44
C ALA A 45 -4.64 4.57 -3.30
N ASN A 46 -5.36 3.59 -2.75
CA ASN A 46 -6.41 2.84 -3.45
C ASN A 46 -7.60 3.75 -3.80
N TYR A 47 -7.96 4.68 -2.92
CA TYR A 47 -8.98 5.68 -3.20
C TYR A 47 -8.60 6.56 -4.40
N LEU A 48 -7.35 7.06 -4.45
CA LEU A 48 -6.85 7.82 -5.59
C LEU A 48 -6.76 6.98 -6.88
N HIS A 49 -6.39 5.70 -6.77
CA HIS A 49 -6.37 4.77 -7.90
C HIS A 49 -7.77 4.61 -8.51
N VAL A 50 -8.78 4.33 -7.69
CA VAL A 50 -10.14 4.09 -8.18
C VAL A 50 -10.81 5.40 -8.58
N TRP A 51 -10.96 6.32 -7.63
CA TRP A 51 -11.76 7.53 -7.86
C TRP A 51 -11.03 8.61 -8.67
N GLY A 52 -9.70 8.63 -8.61
CA GLY A 52 -8.88 9.53 -9.42
C GLY A 52 -8.60 8.98 -10.81
N PHE A 53 -7.95 7.82 -10.92
CA PHE A 53 -7.51 7.31 -12.23
C PHE A 53 -8.63 6.61 -13.03
N HIS A 54 -9.37 5.68 -12.42
CA HIS A 54 -10.43 4.97 -13.16
C HIS A 54 -11.68 5.83 -13.37
N GLU A 55 -12.08 6.58 -12.36
CA GLU A 55 -13.35 7.31 -12.40
C GLU A 55 -13.20 8.80 -12.77
N ALA A 56 -12.01 9.38 -12.66
CA ALA A 56 -11.74 10.81 -12.93
C ALA A 56 -12.70 11.77 -12.18
N LYS A 57 -13.01 11.46 -10.92
CA LYS A 57 -14.00 12.18 -10.09
C LYS A 57 -13.40 13.04 -8.99
N LEU A 58 -12.08 13.10 -8.89
CA LEU A 58 -11.38 13.80 -7.82
C LEU A 58 -10.74 15.09 -8.32
N GLU A 59 -10.77 16.11 -7.46
CA GLU A 59 -10.13 17.39 -7.71
C GLU A 59 -8.68 17.40 -7.18
N PRO A 60 -7.84 18.36 -7.62
CA PRO A 60 -6.47 18.47 -7.13
C PRO A 60 -6.35 18.52 -5.60
N ASP A 61 -7.33 19.10 -4.90
CA ASP A 61 -7.32 19.17 -3.44
C ASP A 61 -7.56 17.80 -2.77
N ASP A 62 -8.37 16.92 -3.38
CA ASP A 62 -8.55 15.53 -2.92
C ASP A 62 -7.25 14.73 -2.98
N ILE A 63 -6.42 15.03 -3.98
CA ILE A 63 -5.08 14.45 -4.14
C ILE A 63 -4.15 15.01 -3.07
N ARG A 64 -4.11 16.34 -2.90
CA ARG A 64 -3.20 17.02 -1.95
C ARG A 64 -3.38 16.56 -0.51
N ILE A 65 -4.61 16.33 -0.06
CA ILE A 65 -4.85 15.87 1.32
C ILE A 65 -4.37 14.44 1.57
N ARG A 66 -4.29 13.60 0.52
CA ARG A 66 -3.91 12.18 0.62
C ARG A 66 -2.41 11.95 0.36
N LEU A 67 -1.78 12.82 -0.43
CA LEU A 67 -0.39 12.69 -0.85
C LEU A 67 0.61 12.47 0.31
N PRO A 68 0.53 13.17 1.46
CA PRO A 68 1.48 12.97 2.55
C PRO A 68 1.46 11.56 3.15
N HIS A 69 0.30 10.89 3.15
CA HIS A 69 0.18 9.52 3.65
C HIS A 69 0.94 8.54 2.74
N ILE A 70 0.81 8.72 1.43
CA ILE A 70 1.44 7.88 0.40
C ILE A 70 2.95 8.14 0.37
N GLU A 71 3.37 9.40 0.48
CA GLU A 71 4.78 9.77 0.54
C GLU A 71 5.47 9.13 1.74
N ARG A 72 4.86 9.21 2.93
CA ARG A 72 5.35 8.52 4.13
C ARG A 72 5.48 7.01 3.88
N MET A 73 4.49 6.38 3.28
CA MET A 73 4.51 4.94 2.98
C MET A 73 5.70 4.56 2.09
N VAL A 74 5.97 5.33 1.03
CA VAL A 74 7.11 5.08 0.14
C VAL A 74 8.44 5.30 0.87
N LEU A 75 8.58 6.39 1.61
CA LEU A 75 9.83 6.70 2.32
C LEU A 75 10.16 5.65 3.38
N GLU A 76 9.17 5.21 4.17
CA GLU A 76 9.36 4.13 5.14
C GLU A 76 9.68 2.80 4.44
N ALA A 77 8.97 2.43 3.36
CA ALA A 77 9.29 1.23 2.61
C ALA A 77 10.72 1.24 2.07
N GLN A 78 11.20 2.38 1.56
CA GLN A 78 12.59 2.52 1.10
C GLN A 78 13.60 2.31 2.23
N LYS A 79 13.35 2.83 3.44
CA LYS A 79 14.22 2.61 4.61
C LYS A 79 14.27 1.12 4.97
N LEU A 80 13.14 0.43 4.91
CA LEU A 80 13.04 -0.99 5.28
C LEU A 80 13.66 -1.94 4.27
N VAL A 81 13.74 -1.55 2.99
CA VAL A 81 14.33 -2.37 1.93
C VAL A 81 15.82 -2.09 1.74
N LYS A 82 16.28 -0.86 2.03
CA LYS A 82 17.70 -0.48 1.92
C LYS A 82 18.51 -0.77 3.19
N GLY A 83 17.86 -0.93 4.34
CA GLY A 83 18.49 -1.27 5.62
C GLY A 83 18.37 -2.74 5.95
#